data_AF-A0A1V1P1J6-F1
#
_entry.id   AF-A0A1V1P1J6-F1
#
_cell.length_a   1.000
_cell.length_b   1.000
_cell.length_c   1.000
_cell.angle_alpha   90.00
_cell.angle_beta   90.00
_cell.angle_gamma   90.00
#
_symmetry.space_group_name_H-M   'P 1'
#
loop_
_entity.id
_entity.type
_entity.pdbx_description
1 polymer ?
#
loop_
_entity_poly.entity_id
_entity_poly.type
_entity_poly.pdbx_seq_one_letter_code
_entity_poly.pdbx_strand_id
1 'polypeptide(L)'
;MLNKSIHEKEVRWSWSAEDDTSVQFRYSIDENPLWENPSGNFLRQFTVIESKVGHWYLHIQAKDSAGNLSEIVSSEAIIKSNMFIKNVIMLAGGKASIHNMYWDVTKKITINAYNNFKHLNFDDESIYYMINSHIIDINNDDIADNVVDSYSPTC
;
A
#
# COMPACT_ATOMS: atom_id res chain seq x y z
N MET A 1 2.58 2.70 31.08
CA MET A 1 3.38 2.90 29.85
C MET A 1 2.55 2.61 28.60
N LEU A 2 2.82 3.30 27.48
CA LEU A 2 2.20 3.08 26.16
C LEU A 2 3.28 2.86 25.10
N ASN A 3 3.19 1.74 24.39
CA ASN A 3 4.13 1.31 23.35
C ASN A 3 3.41 1.18 22.00
N LYS A 4 4.10 1.53 20.91
CA LYS A 4 3.61 1.48 19.53
C LYS A 4 4.61 0.74 18.64
N SER A 5 4.13 -0.18 17.81
CA SER A 5 4.88 -0.88 16.78
C SER A 5 4.20 -0.70 15.43
N ILE A 6 4.94 -0.26 14.42
CA ILE A 6 4.40 -0.04 13.06
C ILE A 6 4.96 -1.11 12.14
N HIS A 7 4.06 -1.80 11.46
CA HIS A 7 4.35 -2.73 10.37
C HIS A 7 3.78 -2.17 9.07
N GLU A 8 4.15 -2.77 7.94
CA GLU A 8 3.81 -2.25 6.60
C GLU A 8 2.30 -2.08 6.36
N LYS A 9 1.46 -2.89 7.01
CA LYS A 9 0.00 -2.91 6.82
C LYS A 9 -0.79 -2.71 8.11
N GLU A 10 -0.12 -2.59 9.25
CA GLU A 10 -0.79 -2.47 10.54
C GLU A 10 0.03 -1.64 11.53
N VAL A 11 -0.67 -1.06 12.49
CA VAL A 11 -0.06 -0.53 13.70
C VAL A 11 -0.62 -1.30 14.90
N ARG A 12 0.28 -1.65 15.81
CA ARG A 12 -0.03 -2.32 17.07
C ARG A 12 0.31 -1.39 18.22
N TRP A 13 -0.66 -1.15 19.09
CA TRP A 13 -0.42 -0.50 20.36
C TRP A 13 -0.55 -1.48 21.51
N SER A 14 0.25 -1.25 22.55
CA SER A 14 0.18 -1.97 23.81
C SER A 14 0.40 -1.04 24.98
N TRP A 15 -0.31 -1.23 26.08
CA TRP A 15 -0.22 -0.37 27.26
C TRP A 15 -0.31 -1.16 28.56
N SER A 16 0.17 -0.55 29.64
CA SER A 16 0.12 -1.08 30.99
C SER A 16 0.01 0.03 32.03
N ALA A 17 -0.53 -0.29 33.21
CA ALA A 17 -0.37 0.50 34.42
C ALA A 17 0.88 0.03 35.18
N GLU A 18 1.56 0.94 35.87
CA GLU A 18 2.78 0.62 36.63
C GLU A 18 2.46 -0.15 37.92
N ASP A 19 1.39 0.22 38.62
CA ASP A 19 1.27 -0.13 40.05
C ASP A 19 0.08 -1.02 40.44
N ASP A 20 -0.81 -1.42 39.52
CA ASP A 20 -1.98 -2.18 39.93
C ASP A 20 -2.54 -3.12 38.85
N THR A 21 -2.67 -4.39 39.23
CA THR A 21 -3.32 -5.41 38.40
C THR A 21 -4.82 -5.16 38.22
N SER A 22 -5.45 -4.40 39.10
CA SER A 22 -6.89 -4.09 39.11
C SER A 22 -7.31 -2.99 38.14
N VAL A 23 -6.35 -2.25 37.55
CA VAL A 23 -6.64 -1.16 36.62
C VAL A 23 -7.37 -1.69 35.40
N GLN A 24 -8.42 -0.98 35.03
CA GLN A 24 -9.18 -1.23 33.81
C GLN A 24 -8.98 -0.05 32.85
N PHE A 25 -9.12 -0.31 31.57
CA PHE A 25 -8.89 0.67 30.52
C PHE A 25 -10.12 0.76 29.62
N ARG A 26 -10.39 1.96 29.13
CA ARG A 26 -11.21 2.18 27.95
C ARG A 26 -10.35 2.84 26.87
N TYR A 27 -10.68 2.60 25.62
CA TYR A 27 -9.97 3.19 24.50
C TYR A 27 -10.90 3.49 23.33
N SER A 28 -10.47 4.41 22.46
CA SER A 28 -11.05 4.68 21.15
C SER A 28 -9.94 4.67 20.11
N ILE A 29 -10.26 4.20 18.90
CA ILE A 29 -9.43 4.37 17.72
C ILE A 29 -10.29 5.06 16.68
N ASP A 30 -9.83 6.21 16.25
CA ASP A 30 -10.51 7.02 15.26
C ASP A 30 -9.53 7.98 14.56
N GLU A 31 -10.04 8.79 13.64
CA GLU A 31 -9.25 9.73 12.84
C GLU A 31 -9.15 11.12 13.49
N ASN A 32 -9.75 11.31 14.68
CA ASN A 32 -9.74 12.60 15.36
C ASN A 32 -8.53 12.69 16.29
N PRO A 33 -7.81 13.83 16.32
CA PRO A 33 -6.70 14.02 17.25
C PRO A 33 -7.13 14.19 18.72
N LEU A 34 -8.44 14.36 18.96
CA LEU A 34 -9.02 14.67 20.28
C LEU A 34 -10.17 13.72 20.60
N TRP A 35 -10.24 13.32 21.88
CA TRP A 35 -11.32 12.50 22.42
C TRP A 35 -12.11 13.27 23.48
N GLU A 36 -12.95 14.21 23.04
CA GLU A 36 -13.64 15.16 23.92
C GLU A 36 -14.63 14.50 24.89
N ASN A 37 -15.27 13.40 24.47
CA ASN A 37 -16.28 12.69 25.26
C ASN A 37 -15.93 11.21 25.39
N PRO A 38 -15.00 10.83 26.29
CA PRO A 38 -14.63 9.44 26.48
C PRO A 38 -15.82 8.60 26.92
N SER A 39 -16.09 7.55 26.15
CA SER A 39 -17.23 6.65 26.35
C SER A 39 -16.79 5.18 26.22
N GLY A 40 -17.71 4.24 26.43
CA GLY A 40 -17.44 2.82 26.38
C GLY A 40 -17.09 2.19 27.74
N ASN A 41 -16.99 0.86 27.72
CA ASN A 41 -16.76 0.07 28.93
C ASN A 41 -15.29 0.02 29.31
N PHE A 42 -15.03 -0.01 30.61
CA PHE A 42 -13.71 -0.29 31.15
C PHE A 42 -13.47 -1.80 31.14
N LEU A 43 -12.40 -2.22 30.47
CA LEU A 43 -12.02 -3.61 30.26
C LEU A 43 -10.55 -3.82 30.61
N ARG A 44 -10.17 -5.06 30.93
CA ARG A 44 -8.77 -5.48 31.00
C ARG A 44 -8.26 -5.84 29.61
N GLN A 45 -8.21 -4.84 28.73
CA GLN A 45 -7.57 -4.94 27.43
C GLN A 45 -6.34 -4.02 27.42
N PHE A 46 -5.24 -4.57 26.92
CA PHE A 46 -3.91 -3.94 26.98
C PHE A 46 -3.27 -3.79 25.62
N THR A 47 -3.96 -4.23 24.56
CA THR A 47 -3.44 -4.25 23.19
C THR A 47 -4.55 -4.02 22.19
N VAL A 48 -4.22 -3.32 21.11
CA VAL A 48 -5.12 -3.14 19.96
C VAL A 48 -4.33 -3.00 18.68
N ILE A 49 -4.95 -3.37 17.55
CA ILE A 49 -4.36 -3.34 16.22
C ILE A 49 -5.31 -2.59 15.30
N GLU A 50 -4.76 -1.69 14.47
CA GLU A 50 -5.46 -1.11 13.32
C GLU A 50 -4.70 -1.51 12.05
N SER A 51 -5.42 -1.86 11.00
CA SER A 51 -4.86 -2.38 9.75
C SER A 51 -5.40 -1.67 8.50
N LYS A 52 -6.23 -0.64 8.68
CA LYS A 52 -6.74 0.18 7.59
C LYS A 52 -5.77 1.30 7.27
N VAL A 53 -5.57 1.56 5.98
CA VAL A 53 -4.86 2.76 5.52
C VAL A 53 -5.57 3.99 6.07
N GLY A 54 -4.80 4.90 6.65
CA GLY A 54 -5.36 6.09 7.27
C GLY A 54 -4.41 6.75 8.25
N HIS A 55 -4.91 7.83 8.83
CA HIS A 55 -4.28 8.56 9.91
C HIS A 55 -5.10 8.33 11.17
N TRP A 56 -4.53 7.60 12.12
CA TRP A 56 -5.23 7.06 13.27
C TRP A 56 -4.69 7.62 14.57
N TYR A 57 -5.58 7.80 15.53
CA TYR A 57 -5.27 8.15 16.90
C TYR A 57 -5.86 7.09 17.83
N LEU A 58 -5.00 6.54 18.68
CA LEU A 58 -5.42 5.74 19.82
C LEU A 58 -5.53 6.65 21.03
N HIS A 59 -6.70 6.66 21.66
CA HIS A 59 -6.94 7.33 22.93
C HIS A 59 -7.19 6.30 24.03
N ILE A 60 -6.56 6.44 25.19
CA ILE A 60 -6.70 5.52 26.31
C ILE A 60 -6.98 6.31 27.59
N GLN A 61 -7.90 5.79 28.41
CA GLN A 61 -8.08 6.25 29.78
C GLN A 61 -8.13 5.07 30.74
N ALA A 62 -7.41 5.19 31.86
CA ALA A 62 -7.38 4.20 32.91
C ALA A 62 -8.41 4.53 34.01
N LYS A 63 -8.85 3.48 34.70
CA LYS A 63 -9.65 3.55 35.93
C LYS A 63 -9.07 2.60 36.97
N ASP A 64 -8.77 3.11 38.15
CA ASP A 64 -8.29 2.31 39.28
C ASP A 64 -9.44 1.57 40.01
N SER A 65 -9.08 0.75 41.02
CA SER A 65 -10.07 0.03 41.85
C SER A 65 -10.94 0.93 42.73
N ALA A 66 -10.45 2.12 43.09
CA ALA A 66 -11.24 3.12 43.83
C ALA A 66 -12.21 3.89 42.91
N GLY A 67 -12.07 3.72 41.59
CA GLY A 67 -12.91 4.33 40.58
C GLY A 67 -12.39 5.67 40.05
N ASN A 68 -11.18 6.08 40.43
CA ASN A 68 -10.55 7.29 39.92
C ASN A 68 -10.13 7.12 38.47
N LEU A 69 -10.27 8.18 37.68
CA LEU A 69 -9.90 8.20 36.26
C LEU A 69 -8.56 8.90 36.06
N SER A 70 -7.74 8.35 35.16
CA SER A 70 -6.53 9.03 34.70
C SER A 70 -6.84 10.15 33.71
N GLU A 71 -5.83 10.97 33.41
CA GLU A 71 -5.82 11.74 32.17
C GLU A 71 -5.87 10.81 30.94
N ILE A 72 -6.28 11.38 29.81
CA ILE A 72 -6.30 10.67 28.53
C ILE A 72 -4.88 10.68 27.95
N VAL A 73 -4.40 9.51 27.57
CA VAL A 73 -3.14 9.36 26.84
C VAL A 73 -3.45 9.02 25.38
N SER A 74 -2.80 9.71 24.46
CA SER A 74 -3.02 9.56 23.02
C SER A 74 -1.75 9.11 22.29
N SER A 75 -1.91 8.33 21.22
CA SER A 75 -0.82 7.97 20.32
C SER A 75 -1.27 7.98 18.87
N GLU A 76 -0.58 8.75 18.04
CA GLU A 76 -0.82 8.88 16.61
C GLU A 76 -0.12 7.79 15.80
N ALA A 77 -0.72 7.34 14.70
CA ALA A 77 -0.08 6.49 13.69
C ALA A 77 -0.61 6.79 12.28
N ILE A 78 0.26 6.64 11.28
CA ILE A 78 -0.12 6.72 9.88
C ILE A 78 0.14 5.37 9.24
N ILE A 79 -0.92 4.70 8.79
CA ILE A 79 -0.80 3.52 7.93
C ILE A 79 -0.90 4.03 6.50
N LYS A 80 0.24 4.08 5.81
CA LYS A 80 0.26 4.41 4.38
C LYS A 80 -0.12 3.16 3.61
N SER A 81 -0.90 3.35 2.56
CA SER A 81 -1.03 2.31 1.56
C SER A 81 0.36 2.06 0.94
N ASN A 82 0.89 0.85 1.02
CA ASN A 82 1.92 0.38 0.08
C ASN A 82 1.29 0.09 -1.30
N MET A 83 0.14 0.68 -1.62
CA MET A 83 -0.41 0.61 -2.96
C MET A 83 0.35 1.60 -3.86
N PHE A 84 1.65 1.37 -4.04
CA PHE A 84 2.28 1.64 -5.30
C PHE A 84 1.73 0.60 -6.28
N ILE A 85 0.51 0.79 -6.79
CA ILE A 85 0.12 0.09 -8.03
C ILE A 85 1.05 0.63 -9.10
N LYS A 86 2.09 -0.13 -9.38
CA LYS A 86 3.07 0.15 -10.41
C LYS A 86 2.64 -0.53 -11.70
N ASN A 87 1.42 -0.23 -12.16
CA ASN A 87 0.95 -0.72 -13.45
C ASN A 87 1.29 0.31 -14.53
N VAL A 88 1.97 -0.14 -15.58
CA VAL A 88 2.26 0.69 -16.75
C VAL A 88 1.56 0.08 -17.95
N ILE A 89 0.92 0.92 -18.75
CA ILE A 89 0.48 0.56 -20.10
C ILE A 89 1.39 1.30 -21.08
N MET A 90 2.13 0.54 -21.88
CA MET A 90 3.03 1.05 -22.90
C MET A 90 2.42 0.78 -24.27
N LEU A 91 1.97 1.85 -24.94
CA LEU A 91 1.43 1.77 -26.30
C LEU A 91 2.48 2.22 -27.31
N ALA A 92 2.76 1.39 -28.30
CA ALA A 92 3.67 1.74 -29.38
C ALA A 92 3.14 1.23 -30.72
N GLY A 93 3.20 2.07 -31.74
CA GLY A 93 2.63 1.79 -33.06
C GLY A 93 3.65 1.93 -34.18
N GLY A 94 3.24 1.49 -35.36
CA GLY A 94 4.02 1.59 -36.60
C GLY A 94 3.99 0.29 -37.40
N LYS A 95 4.32 0.39 -38.69
CA LYS A 95 4.44 -0.79 -39.54
C LYS A 95 5.69 -1.57 -39.15
N ALA A 96 5.52 -2.72 -38.50
CA ALA A 96 6.60 -3.65 -38.20
C ALA A 96 7.28 -4.12 -39.49
N SER A 97 8.52 -3.71 -39.68
CA SER A 97 9.33 -4.08 -40.85
C SER A 97 10.81 -3.82 -40.56
N ILE A 98 11.66 -4.77 -40.92
CA ILE A 98 13.12 -4.62 -40.83
C ILE A 98 13.69 -3.57 -41.78
N HIS A 99 12.91 -3.12 -42.77
CA HIS A 99 13.28 -2.06 -43.71
C HIS A 99 12.67 -0.70 -43.35
N ASN A 100 12.03 -0.58 -42.18
CA ASN A 100 11.40 0.65 -41.73
C ASN A 100 12.23 1.31 -40.63
N MET A 101 12.94 2.39 -40.95
CA MET A 101 13.75 3.10 -39.94
C MET A 101 12.93 3.64 -38.76
N TYR A 102 11.66 4.00 -38.99
CA TYR A 102 10.78 4.47 -37.91
C TYR A 102 10.43 3.33 -36.96
N TRP A 103 10.36 2.10 -37.48
CA TRP A 103 10.14 0.91 -36.68
C TRP A 103 11.34 0.61 -35.76
N ASP A 104 12.56 0.84 -36.24
CA ASP A 104 13.76 0.70 -35.40
C ASP A 104 13.79 1.73 -34.26
N VAL A 105 13.33 2.95 -34.53
CA VAL A 105 13.17 3.99 -33.50
C VAL A 105 12.10 3.59 -32.48
N THR A 106 10.93 3.12 -32.92
CA THR A 106 9.87 2.63 -32.03
C THR A 106 10.39 1.55 -31.09
N LYS A 107 11.05 0.50 -31.62
CA LYS A 107 11.68 -0.56 -30.82
C LYS A 107 12.64 -0.01 -29.77
N LYS A 108 13.52 0.91 -30.17
CA LYS A 108 14.55 1.46 -29.27
C LYS A 108 13.93 2.26 -28.12
N ILE A 109 12.94 3.10 -28.41
CA ILE A 109 12.29 3.94 -27.39
C ILE A 109 11.56 3.08 -26.37
N THR A 110 10.85 2.05 -26.82
CA THR A 110 10.06 1.22 -25.92
C THR A 110 10.91 0.27 -25.08
N ILE A 111 11.96 -0.33 -25.63
CA ILE A 111 12.94 -1.11 -24.84
C ILE A 111 13.57 -0.23 -23.75
N ASN A 112 13.95 1.01 -24.08
CA ASN A 112 14.48 1.94 -23.10
C ASN A 112 13.47 2.30 -22.02
N ALA A 113 12.21 2.53 -22.39
CA ALA A 113 11.15 2.81 -21.43
C ALA A 113 10.90 1.62 -20.48
N TYR A 114 10.85 0.39 -21.02
CA TYR A 114 10.71 -0.83 -20.23
C TYR A 114 11.87 -0.96 -19.23
N ASN A 115 13.13 -0.82 -19.69
CA ASN A 115 14.30 -0.88 -18.82
C ASN A 115 14.28 0.20 -17.71
N ASN A 116 13.82 1.41 -18.03
CA ASN A 116 13.66 2.45 -17.01
C ASN A 116 12.64 2.05 -15.94
N PHE A 117 11.53 1.41 -16.30
CA PHE A 117 10.58 0.89 -15.31
C PHE A 117 11.17 -0.24 -14.48
N LYS A 118 11.97 -1.15 -15.07
CA LYS A 118 12.72 -2.15 -14.32
C LYS A 118 13.66 -1.52 -13.30
N HIS A 119 14.38 -0.45 -13.67
CA HIS A 119 15.23 0.32 -12.74
C HIS A 119 14.44 1.01 -11.62
N LEU A 120 13.15 1.26 -11.80
CA LEU A 120 12.24 1.80 -10.80
C LEU A 120 11.56 0.70 -9.96
N ASN A 121 12.04 -0.54 -10.03
CA ASN A 121 11.46 -1.72 -9.35
C ASN A 121 10.00 -1.95 -9.75
N PHE A 122 9.75 -2.01 -11.06
CA PHE A 122 8.51 -2.56 -11.63
C PHE A 122 8.74 -4.02 -12.03
N ASP A 123 7.71 -4.82 -11.83
CA ASP A 123 7.71 -6.26 -12.05
C ASP A 123 7.20 -6.49 -13.48
N ASP A 124 7.53 -7.61 -14.13
CA ASP A 124 7.10 -7.83 -15.52
C ASP A 124 5.57 -7.96 -15.63
N GLU A 125 4.95 -8.56 -14.61
CA GLU A 125 3.49 -8.66 -14.49
C GLU A 125 2.80 -7.31 -14.34
N SER A 126 3.55 -6.25 -14.00
CA SER A 126 3.05 -4.90 -13.80
C SER A 126 3.27 -3.99 -15.01
N ILE A 127 3.85 -4.50 -16.10
CA ILE A 127 4.09 -3.75 -17.34
C ILE A 127 3.31 -4.41 -18.49
N TYR A 128 2.25 -3.74 -18.92
CA TYR A 128 1.42 -4.17 -20.05
C TYR A 128 1.89 -3.48 -21.32
N TYR A 129 2.37 -4.28 -22.26
CA TYR A 129 2.93 -3.79 -23.50
C TYR A 129 1.97 -4.03 -24.66
N MET A 130 1.69 -2.99 -25.45
CA MET A 130 0.80 -3.07 -26.61
C MET A 130 1.52 -2.52 -27.85
N ILE A 131 2.02 -3.43 -28.67
CA ILE A 131 2.69 -3.13 -29.94
C ILE A 131 2.22 -4.09 -31.03
N ASN A 132 2.13 -3.62 -32.27
CA ASN A 132 1.86 -4.48 -33.40
C ASN A 132 3.19 -5.08 -33.93
N SER A 133 3.67 -6.18 -33.33
CA SER A 133 4.84 -6.91 -33.82
C SER A 133 4.85 -8.40 -33.46
N HIS A 134 5.25 -9.23 -34.41
CA HIS A 134 5.45 -10.67 -34.23
C HIS A 134 6.90 -11.07 -33.92
N ILE A 135 7.82 -10.10 -33.77
CA ILE A 135 9.28 -10.36 -33.78
C ILE A 135 10.04 -9.68 -32.63
N ILE A 136 9.36 -9.00 -31.71
CA ILE A 136 10.04 -8.34 -30.59
C ILE A 136 9.92 -9.23 -29.36
N ASP A 137 11.06 -9.45 -28.70
CA ASP A 137 11.21 -9.99 -27.35
C ASP A 137 11.83 -8.85 -26.50
N ILE A 138 11.07 -8.27 -25.57
CA ILE A 138 11.47 -7.08 -24.80
C ILE A 138 12.01 -7.45 -23.43
N ASN A 139 11.41 -8.45 -22.79
CA ASN A 139 11.83 -8.95 -21.49
C ASN A 139 12.99 -9.97 -21.59
N ASN A 140 13.40 -10.31 -22.82
CA ASN A 140 14.49 -11.23 -23.16
C ASN A 140 14.25 -12.64 -22.60
N ASP A 141 13.01 -13.12 -22.69
CA ASP A 141 12.60 -14.45 -22.25
C ASP A 141 12.63 -15.51 -23.38
N ASP A 142 13.21 -15.16 -24.53
CA ASP A 142 13.29 -15.96 -25.76
C ASP A 142 11.92 -16.28 -26.38
N ILE A 143 10.85 -15.62 -25.91
CA ILE A 143 9.50 -15.68 -26.45
C ILE A 143 9.19 -14.31 -27.06
N ALA A 144 8.75 -14.29 -28.32
CA ALA A 144 8.27 -13.03 -28.88
C ALA A 144 7.05 -12.55 -28.07
N ASP A 145 7.07 -11.30 -27.62
CA ASP A 145 5.96 -10.58 -27.00
C ASP A 145 4.87 -10.36 -28.05
N ASN A 146 4.16 -11.45 -28.36
CA ASN A 146 3.19 -11.56 -29.44
C ASN A 146 1.88 -10.91 -28.99
N VAL A 147 1.80 -9.58 -29.06
CA VAL A 147 0.60 -8.86 -28.68
C VAL A 147 -0.40 -8.92 -29.84
N VAL A 148 -1.48 -9.67 -29.62
CA VAL A 148 -2.56 -9.88 -30.57
C VAL A 148 -3.38 -8.59 -30.70
N ASP A 149 -3.22 -7.86 -31.79
CA ASP A 149 -4.37 -7.15 -32.36
C ASP A 149 -5.31 -8.25 -32.88
N SER A 150 -6.42 -8.49 -32.19
CA SER A 150 -7.51 -9.25 -32.81
C SER A 150 -7.96 -8.45 -34.02
N TYR A 151 -7.42 -8.78 -35.20
CA TYR A 151 -7.87 -8.20 -36.46
C TYR A 151 -9.35 -8.54 -36.62
N SER A 152 -10.16 -7.48 -36.59
CA SER A 152 -11.62 -7.41 -36.71
C SER A 152 -12.35 -7.40 -35.36
N PRO A 153 -13.02 -6.29 -34.97
CA PRO A 153 -14.17 -6.40 -34.08
C PRO A 153 -15.16 -7.37 -34.75
N THR A 154 -15.65 -8.36 -34.01
CA THR A 154 -16.81 -9.13 -34.45
C THR A 154 -17.96 -8.17 -34.64
N CYS A 155 -18.52 -8.16 -35.85
CA CYS A 155 -19.72 -7.43 -36.22
C CYS A 155 -20.88 -7.76 -35.27
#